data_AF-A0A7K2ZAC2-F1
#
_entry.id   AF-A0A7K2ZAC2-F1
#
_cell.length_a   1.000
_cell.length_b   1.000
_cell.length_c   1.000
_cell.angle_alpha   90.00
_cell.angle_beta   90.00
_cell.angle_gamma   90.00
#
_symmetry.space_group_name_H-M   'P 1'
#
loop_
_entity.id
_entity.type
_entity.pdbx_description
1 polymer ?
#
loop_
_entity_poly.entity_id
_entity_poly.type
_entity_poly.pdbx_seq_one_letter_code
_entity_poly.pdbx_strand_id
1 'polypeptide(L)'
;MPLRDDDAGKPDLALGQTHHLLDDDGEGLARDLVRSAKLTLRRDGGHFHPMTNGNWTDATYEAVLTLDRALAPEFTTAMAKAIRQRLKAVFKQLERDDAQSPVIEAALRPLPEITQDWRHRGDDPTKQAGHERQSNQGYPAANGPTFASRAELAVYQILQDLRQWALRRFRRMT
;
A
#
# COMPACT_ATOMS: atom_id res chain seq x y z
N MET A 1 -29.58 11.68 20.60
CA MET A 1 -28.62 11.48 21.71
C MET A 1 -27.23 11.76 21.13
N PRO A 2 -26.52 12.78 21.62
CA PRO A 2 -25.28 13.24 21.01
C PRO A 2 -24.15 12.22 21.15
N LEU A 3 -23.25 12.15 20.17
CA LEU A 3 -22.06 11.30 20.18
C LEU A 3 -20.96 11.97 21.01
N ARG A 4 -20.52 11.40 22.13
CA ARG A 4 -19.39 11.92 22.92
C ARG A 4 -18.14 11.09 22.65
N ASP A 5 -16.98 11.66 22.96
CA ASP A 5 -15.68 11.10 22.58
C ASP A 5 -15.37 9.75 23.25
N ASP A 6 -15.95 9.48 24.43
CA ASP A 6 -15.73 8.25 25.20
C ASP A 6 -16.77 7.15 24.92
N ASP A 7 -17.66 7.35 23.94
CA ASP A 7 -18.74 6.40 23.65
C ASP A 7 -18.28 5.27 22.74
N ALA A 8 -17.64 4.25 23.32
CA ALA A 8 -17.04 3.11 22.61
C ALA A 8 -18.01 2.30 21.70
N GLY A 9 -19.33 2.51 21.79
CA GLY A 9 -20.34 1.80 20.98
C GLY A 9 -21.12 2.68 19.98
N LYS A 10 -21.00 4.01 20.04
CA LYS A 10 -21.81 4.89 19.19
C LYS A 10 -21.30 5.09 17.75
N PRO A 11 -20.00 4.97 17.44
CA PRO A 11 -19.54 4.88 16.04
C PRO A 11 -20.15 3.67 15.32
N ASP A 12 -20.33 2.55 16.02
CA ASP A 12 -20.98 1.36 15.47
C ASP A 12 -22.47 1.60 15.20
N LEU A 13 -23.15 2.33 16.08
CA LEU A 13 -24.53 2.78 15.84
C LEU A 13 -24.64 3.66 14.57
N ALA A 14 -23.70 4.59 14.38
CA ALA A 14 -23.66 5.44 13.19
C ALA A 14 -23.41 4.62 11.90
N LEU A 15 -22.59 3.57 11.97
CA LEU A 15 -22.43 2.61 10.88
C LEU A 15 -23.72 1.83 10.61
N GLY A 16 -24.40 1.34 11.64
CA GLY A 16 -25.68 0.64 11.50
C GLY A 16 -26.77 1.51 10.85
N GLN A 17 -26.85 2.78 11.25
CA GLN A 17 -27.76 3.75 10.61
C GLN A 17 -27.39 4.03 9.15
N THR A 18 -26.10 4.16 8.87
CA THR A 18 -25.60 4.35 7.49
C THR A 18 -25.88 3.13 6.62
N HIS A 19 -25.71 1.92 7.17
CA HIS A 19 -26.04 0.67 6.51
C HIS A 19 -27.52 0.63 6.11
N HIS A 20 -28.44 0.97 7.02
CA HIS A 20 -29.86 1.03 6.73
C HIS A 20 -30.21 2.03 5.62
N LEU A 21 -29.66 3.25 5.67
CA LEU A 21 -29.90 4.26 4.64
C LEU A 21 -29.40 3.83 3.25
N LEU A 22 -28.26 3.11 3.19
CA LEU A 22 -27.74 2.58 1.93
C LEU A 22 -28.62 1.46 1.37
N ASP A 23 -29.22 0.64 2.24
CA ASP A 23 -30.15 -0.41 1.83
C ASP A 23 -31.44 0.17 1.25
N ASP A 24 -32.01 1.19 1.92
CA ASP A 24 -33.21 1.89 1.47
C ASP A 24 -33.02 2.57 0.10
N ASP A 25 -31.80 3.05 -0.17
CA ASP A 25 -31.43 3.69 -1.43
C ASP A 25 -31.04 2.70 -2.55
N GLY A 26 -31.03 1.38 -2.28
CA GLY A 26 -30.65 0.35 -3.24
C GLY A 26 -29.14 0.23 -3.50
N GLU A 27 -28.30 0.83 -2.66
CA GLU A 27 -26.84 0.85 -2.76
C GLU A 27 -26.21 -0.42 -2.14
N GLY A 28 -26.65 -1.59 -2.59
CA GLY A 28 -26.35 -2.88 -1.95
C GLY A 28 -24.85 -3.19 -1.78
N LEU A 29 -24.02 -2.87 -2.78
CA LEU A 29 -22.57 -3.07 -2.67
C LEU A 29 -21.93 -2.13 -1.63
N ALA A 30 -22.40 -0.88 -1.55
CA ALA A 30 -21.89 0.08 -0.57
C ALA A 30 -22.34 -0.29 0.85
N ARG A 31 -23.56 -0.82 0.99
CA ARG A 31 -24.09 -1.39 2.23
C ARG A 31 -23.24 -2.56 2.73
N ASP A 32 -22.91 -3.51 1.85
CA ASP A 32 -22.13 -4.69 2.21
C ASP A 32 -20.70 -4.33 2.62
N LEU A 33 -20.10 -3.33 1.98
CA LEU A 33 -18.82 -2.77 2.43
C LEU A 33 -18.92 -2.16 3.83
N VAL A 34 -19.92 -1.33 4.09
CA VAL A 34 -20.13 -0.70 5.41
C VAL A 34 -20.29 -1.75 6.50
N ARG A 35 -20.95 -2.88 6.21
CA ARG A 35 -21.08 -4.01 7.14
C ARG A 35 -19.75 -4.62 7.55
N SER A 36 -18.76 -4.64 6.64
CA SER A 36 -17.41 -5.16 6.90
C SER A 36 -16.46 -4.13 7.51
N ALA A 37 -16.89 -2.86 7.58
CA ALA A 37 -16.03 -1.75 7.95
C ALA A 37 -16.00 -1.52 9.46
N LYS A 38 -14.93 -0.88 9.93
CA LYS A 38 -14.82 -0.33 11.28
C LYS A 38 -14.73 1.19 11.20
N LEU A 39 -15.59 1.88 11.96
CA LEU A 39 -15.56 3.33 12.07
C LEU A 39 -14.85 3.73 13.35
N THR A 40 -13.87 4.61 13.22
CA THR A 40 -13.19 5.25 14.35
C THR A 40 -13.24 6.76 14.19
N LEU A 41 -13.30 7.48 15.32
CA LEU A 41 -13.12 8.92 15.34
C LEU A 41 -11.72 9.21 15.89
N ARG A 42 -10.86 9.76 15.05
CA ARG A 42 -9.52 10.18 15.45
C ARG A 42 -9.54 11.68 15.72
N ARG A 43 -9.11 12.10 16.90
CA ARG A 43 -8.86 13.52 17.17
C ARG A 43 -7.66 13.93 16.33
N ASP A 44 -7.91 14.74 15.31
CA ASP A 44 -6.86 15.19 14.38
C ASP A 44 -6.44 16.64 14.69
N GLY A 45 -7.28 17.43 15.36
CA GLY A 45 -6.93 18.82 15.68
C GLY A 45 -6.60 19.66 14.44
N GLY A 46 -7.12 19.27 13.27
CA GLY A 46 -6.94 19.95 11.99
C GLY A 46 -5.64 19.65 11.25
N HIS A 47 -4.87 18.62 11.63
CA HIS A 47 -3.56 18.36 11.05
C HIS A 47 -3.61 17.81 9.63
N PHE A 48 -4.51 16.88 9.31
CA PHE A 48 -4.61 16.30 7.97
C PHE A 48 -5.54 17.11 7.06
N HIS A 49 -6.55 17.79 7.63
CA HIS A 49 -7.54 18.58 6.88
C HIS A 49 -7.82 19.92 7.57
N PRO A 50 -6.92 20.92 7.46
CA PRO A 50 -7.10 22.21 8.11
C PRO A 50 -8.35 22.92 7.56
N MET A 51 -9.28 23.29 8.45
CA MET A 51 -10.41 24.13 8.08
C MET A 51 -9.90 25.50 7.63
N THR A 52 -10.22 25.89 6.40
CA THR A 52 -9.83 27.19 5.81
C THR A 52 -10.39 28.41 6.54
N ASN A 53 -11.29 28.20 7.51
CA ASN A 53 -12.00 29.22 8.28
C ASN A 53 -12.07 28.92 9.79
N GLY A 54 -11.37 27.88 10.28
CA GLY A 54 -11.40 27.46 11.69
C GLY A 54 -10.14 27.84 12.45
N ASN A 55 -10.30 28.28 13.70
CA ASN A 55 -9.18 28.38 14.62
C ASN A 55 -8.54 26.99 14.77
N TRP A 56 -7.22 26.89 14.59
CA TRP A 56 -6.42 25.65 14.75
C TRP A 56 -6.54 25.00 16.15
N THR A 57 -7.25 25.64 17.08
CA THR A 57 -7.54 25.18 18.44
C THR A 57 -8.83 24.39 18.58
N ASP A 58 -9.72 24.37 17.57
CA ASP A 58 -10.94 23.57 17.65
C ASP A 58 -10.62 22.09 17.47
N ALA A 59 -11.08 21.27 18.43
CA ALA A 59 -10.89 19.83 18.42
C ALA A 59 -11.73 19.20 17.29
N THR A 60 -11.18 19.20 16.09
CA THR A 60 -11.77 18.50 14.95
C THR A 60 -11.47 17.01 14.99
N TYR A 61 -12.44 16.23 14.55
CA TYR A 61 -12.37 14.79 14.49
C TYR A 61 -12.39 14.33 13.04
N GLU A 62 -11.55 13.35 12.75
CA GLU A 62 -11.52 12.65 11.48
C GLU A 62 -12.27 11.33 11.66
N ALA A 63 -13.31 11.13 10.85
CA ALA A 63 -13.97 9.84 10.79
C ALA A 63 -13.17 8.92 9.87
N VAL A 64 -12.63 7.83 10.40
CA VAL A 64 -11.87 6.86 9.62
C VAL A 64 -12.68 5.59 9.48
N LEU A 65 -13.03 5.24 8.25
CA LEU A 65 -13.68 4.00 7.87
C LEU A 65 -12.61 3.01 7.42
N THR A 66 -12.24 2.09 8.29
CA THR A 66 -11.29 1.02 7.99
C THR A 66 -12.01 -0.17 7.34
N LEU A 67 -11.63 -0.53 6.12
CA LEU A 67 -12.17 -1.68 5.38
C LEU A 67 -11.21 -2.86 5.41
N ASP A 68 -11.72 -4.08 5.23
CA ASP A 68 -10.85 -5.21 4.92
C ASP A 68 -10.06 -4.91 3.64
N ARG A 69 -8.74 -5.14 3.68
CA ARG A 69 -7.84 -4.94 2.55
C ARG A 69 -8.27 -5.76 1.33
N ALA A 70 -8.86 -6.94 1.52
CA ALA A 70 -9.35 -7.76 0.41
C ALA A 70 -10.46 -7.06 -0.40
N LEU A 71 -11.22 -6.17 0.25
CA LEU A 71 -12.33 -5.41 -0.33
C LEU A 71 -11.90 -4.04 -0.88
N ALA A 72 -10.70 -3.58 -0.55
CA ALA A 72 -10.17 -2.30 -1.05
C ALA A 72 -10.11 -2.21 -2.60
N PRO A 73 -9.82 -3.28 -3.37
CA PRO A 73 -9.85 -3.24 -4.84
C PRO A 73 -11.26 -3.11 -5.43
N GLU A 74 -12.28 -3.58 -4.71
CA GLU A 74 -13.69 -3.48 -5.12
C GLU A 74 -14.28 -2.09 -4.84
N PHE A 75 -13.49 -1.23 -4.20
CA PHE A 75 -13.90 0.08 -3.75
C PHE A 75 -13.92 1.10 -4.89
N THR A 76 -15.12 1.48 -5.34
CA THR A 76 -15.28 2.52 -6.38
C THR A 76 -15.47 3.91 -5.78
N THR A 77 -15.11 4.95 -6.53
CA THR A 77 -15.33 6.35 -6.13
C THR A 77 -16.82 6.67 -5.92
N ALA A 78 -17.72 6.00 -6.66
CA ALA A 78 -19.15 6.15 -6.51
C ALA A 78 -19.64 5.63 -5.15
N MET A 79 -19.18 4.44 -4.75
CA MET A 79 -19.47 3.85 -3.44
C MET A 79 -18.91 4.71 -2.31
N ALA A 80 -17.69 5.23 -2.47
CA ALA A 80 -17.08 6.16 -1.53
C ALA A 80 -17.94 7.41 -1.32
N LYS A 81 -18.46 7.98 -2.40
CA LYS A 81 -19.33 9.15 -2.37
C LYS A 81 -20.65 8.83 -1.68
N ALA A 82 -21.27 7.69 -1.99
CA ALA A 82 -22.53 7.26 -1.39
C ALA A 82 -22.38 7.12 0.13
N ILE A 83 -21.38 6.36 0.58
CA ILE A 83 -21.07 6.15 2.00
C ILE A 83 -20.79 7.50 2.69
N ARG A 84 -19.95 8.34 2.09
CA ARG A 84 -19.62 9.67 2.63
C ARG A 84 -20.85 10.56 2.83
N GLN A 85 -21.77 10.56 1.87
CA GLN A 85 -22.99 11.36 1.95
C GLN A 85 -23.90 10.90 3.09
N ARG A 86 -24.11 9.60 3.24
CA ARG A 86 -25.01 9.04 4.28
C ARG A 86 -24.37 9.18 5.66
N LEU A 87 -23.08 8.87 5.80
CA LEU A 87 -22.37 9.04 7.06
C LEU A 87 -22.39 10.50 7.54
N LYS A 88 -22.24 11.46 6.61
CA LYS A 88 -22.35 12.90 6.93
C LYS A 88 -23.76 13.27 7.42
N ALA A 89 -24.80 12.73 6.80
CA ALA A 89 -26.18 12.96 7.23
C ALA A 89 -26.42 12.40 8.64
N VAL A 90 -25.92 11.20 8.92
CA VAL A 90 -25.98 10.55 10.24
C VAL A 90 -25.24 11.36 11.29
N PHE A 91 -23.99 11.79 11.05
CA PHE A 91 -23.24 12.62 12.01
C PHE A 91 -23.91 13.96 12.30
N LYS A 92 -24.49 14.60 11.29
CA LYS A 92 -25.28 15.82 11.49
C LYS A 92 -26.48 15.59 12.41
N GLN A 93 -27.18 14.46 12.26
CA GLN A 93 -28.29 14.09 13.16
C GLN A 93 -27.83 13.75 14.59
N LEU A 94 -26.58 13.29 14.74
CA LEU A 94 -25.96 13.02 16.03
C LEU A 94 -25.27 14.26 16.65
N GLU A 95 -25.51 15.44 16.08
CA GLU A 95 -24.94 16.73 16.53
C GLU A 95 -23.41 16.76 16.51
N ARG A 96 -22.79 16.05 15.56
CA ARG A 96 -21.33 16.01 15.32
C ARG A 96 -20.97 16.71 14.02
N ASP A 97 -21.00 18.03 14.06
CA ASP A 97 -20.50 18.87 12.96
C ASP A 97 -18.97 18.98 12.94
N ASP A 98 -18.31 18.52 14.01
CA ASP A 98 -16.86 18.46 14.24
C ASP A 98 -16.19 17.22 13.62
N ALA A 99 -16.96 16.15 13.36
CA ALA A 99 -16.50 14.92 12.72
C ALA A 99 -16.52 15.10 11.19
N GLN A 100 -15.38 15.52 10.64
CA GLN A 100 -15.25 15.80 9.22
C GLN A 100 -15.00 14.54 8.39
N SER A 101 -15.51 14.63 7.16
CA SER A 101 -15.23 13.80 5.98
C SER A 101 -14.66 12.41 6.26
N PRO A 102 -15.46 11.33 6.14
CA PRO A 102 -14.94 9.98 6.27
C PRO A 102 -13.76 9.74 5.33
N VAL A 103 -12.60 9.46 5.92
CA VAL A 103 -11.43 8.94 5.24
C VAL A 103 -11.54 7.43 5.24
N ILE A 104 -11.30 6.83 4.08
CA ILE A 104 -11.49 5.40 3.89
C ILE A 104 -10.11 4.78 3.77
N GLU A 105 -9.78 3.91 4.72
CA GLU A 105 -8.47 3.28 4.83
C GLU A 105 -8.60 1.76 4.72
N ALA A 106 -7.68 1.12 4.01
CA ALA A 106 -7.58 -0.32 4.03
C ALA A 106 -6.89 -0.77 5.32
N ALA A 107 -7.40 -1.83 5.95
CA ALA A 107 -6.78 -2.43 7.12
C ALA A 107 -5.31 -2.79 6.84
N LEU A 108 -4.43 -2.37 7.75
CA LEU A 108 -3.01 -2.69 7.65
C LEU A 108 -2.82 -4.20 7.81
N ARG A 109 -1.93 -4.79 7.00
CA ARG A 109 -1.50 -6.17 7.25
C ARG A 109 -0.76 -6.23 8.60
N PRO A 110 -0.94 -7.30 9.39
CA PRO A 110 -0.02 -7.55 10.48
C PRO A 110 1.39 -7.59 9.91
N LEU A 111 2.32 -6.95 10.60
CA LEU A 111 3.72 -7.01 10.19
C LEU A 111 4.15 -8.48 10.20
N PRO A 112 4.85 -8.95 9.15
CA PRO A 112 5.36 -10.30 9.16
C PRO A 112 6.29 -10.45 10.36
N GLU A 113 6.22 -11.59 11.03
CA GLU A 113 7.17 -11.92 12.09
C GLU A 113 8.53 -12.16 11.44
N ILE A 114 9.42 -11.19 11.60
CA ILE A 114 10.79 -11.25 11.11
C ILE A 114 11.68 -11.61 12.28
N THR A 115 12.32 -12.76 12.22
CA THR A 115 13.28 -13.19 13.23
C THR A 115 14.60 -12.42 13.08
N GLN A 116 15.37 -12.28 14.16
CA GLN A 116 16.61 -11.49 14.17
C GLN A 116 17.66 -11.98 13.16
N ASP A 117 17.60 -13.26 12.80
CA ASP A 117 18.43 -13.96 11.82
C ASP A 117 17.95 -13.84 10.37
N TRP A 118 17.00 -12.95 10.04
CA TRP A 118 16.43 -12.85 8.69
C TRP A 118 17.46 -12.65 7.57
N ARG A 119 18.63 -12.06 7.88
CA ARG A 119 19.76 -11.89 6.94
C ARG A 119 20.55 -13.17 6.66
N HIS A 120 20.38 -14.19 7.49
CA HIS A 120 21.04 -15.50 7.39
C HIS A 120 20.11 -16.58 6.86
N ARG A 121 18.84 -16.25 6.58
CA ARG A 121 17.82 -17.18 6.07
C ARG A 121 17.78 -17.22 4.54
N GLY A 122 18.93 -17.07 3.89
CA GLY A 122 19.12 -17.25 2.45
C GLY A 122 20.36 -18.09 2.20
N ASP A 123 20.39 -18.80 1.07
CA ASP A 123 21.61 -19.47 0.65
C ASP A 123 22.73 -18.43 0.58
N ASP A 124 23.85 -18.74 1.23
CA ASP A 124 25.04 -17.91 1.14
C ASP A 124 25.36 -17.68 -0.34
N PRO A 125 25.69 -16.45 -0.76
CA PRO A 125 26.05 -16.18 -2.15
C PRO A 125 27.19 -17.12 -2.53
N THR A 126 26.89 -18.03 -3.46
CA THR A 126 27.81 -19.09 -3.84
C THR A 126 29.08 -18.45 -4.36
N LYS A 127 30.23 -18.75 -3.73
CA LYS A 127 31.55 -18.29 -4.20
C LYS A 127 31.94 -19.08 -5.45
N GLN A 128 31.18 -18.89 -6.53
CA GLN A 128 31.30 -19.67 -7.76
C GLN A 128 32.73 -19.59 -8.34
N ALA A 129 33.35 -18.41 -8.31
CA ALA A 129 34.75 -18.24 -8.73
C ALA A 129 35.75 -19.02 -7.84
N GLY A 130 35.45 -19.23 -6.56
CA GLY A 130 36.25 -20.05 -5.65
C GLY A 130 36.10 -21.54 -5.96
N HIS A 131 34.87 -22.00 -6.18
CA HIS A 131 34.59 -23.38 -6.57
C HIS A 131 35.22 -23.75 -7.92
N GLU A 132 35.16 -22.85 -8.91
CA GLU A 132 35.76 -23.09 -10.23
C GLU A 132 37.29 -23.24 -10.14
N ARG A 133 37.98 -22.45 -9.31
CA ARG A 133 39.43 -22.58 -9.09
C ARG A 133 39.84 -23.90 -8.44
N GLN A 134 39.01 -24.42 -7.53
CA GLN A 134 39.28 -25.68 -6.83
C GLN A 134 38.97 -26.91 -7.69
N SER A 135 38.15 -26.76 -8.74
CA SER A 135 37.70 -27.87 -9.59
C SER A 135 38.74 -28.41 -10.57
N ASN A 136 39.97 -27.88 -10.61
CA ASN A 136 41.06 -28.27 -11.53
C ASN A 136 40.68 -28.23 -13.03
N GLN A 137 39.59 -27.55 -13.41
CA GLN A 137 39.11 -27.48 -14.80
C GLN A 137 39.87 -26.48 -15.69
N GLY A 138 40.95 -25.87 -15.18
CA GLY A 138 41.73 -24.86 -15.89
C GLY A 138 41.00 -23.50 -16.01
N TYR A 139 41.75 -22.45 -16.34
CA TYR A 139 41.19 -21.11 -16.49
C TYR A 139 40.53 -20.93 -17.87
N PRO A 140 39.29 -20.42 -17.93
CA PRO A 140 38.63 -20.14 -19.21
C PRO A 140 39.33 -19.00 -19.97
N ALA A 141 39.43 -19.11 -21.29
CA ALA A 141 40.06 -18.10 -22.14
C ALA A 141 39.20 -17.83 -23.38
N ALA A 142 39.23 -16.59 -23.88
CA ALA A 142 38.60 -16.24 -25.16
C ALA A 142 39.38 -15.14 -25.87
N ASN A 143 39.78 -15.40 -27.13
CA ASN A 143 40.41 -14.43 -28.03
C ASN A 143 41.68 -13.76 -27.46
N GLY A 144 42.47 -14.47 -26.66
CA GLY A 144 43.71 -13.96 -26.06
C GLY A 144 43.68 -13.88 -24.53
N PRO A 145 42.78 -13.10 -23.89
CA PRO A 145 42.72 -13.01 -22.44
C PRO A 145 42.25 -14.32 -21.78
N THR A 146 42.87 -14.58 -20.63
CA THR A 146 42.52 -15.66 -19.69
C THR A 146 41.74 -15.05 -18.53
N PHE A 147 40.64 -15.69 -18.14
CA PHE A 147 39.71 -15.20 -17.12
C PHE A 147 39.78 -16.05 -15.86
N ALA A 148 39.52 -15.45 -14.71
CA ALA A 148 39.61 -16.13 -13.42
C ALA A 148 38.40 -17.01 -13.12
N SER A 149 37.31 -16.88 -13.90
CA SER A 149 36.09 -17.69 -13.79
C SER A 149 35.29 -17.70 -15.10
N ARG A 150 34.38 -18.67 -15.25
CA ARG A 150 33.44 -18.75 -16.38
C ARG A 150 32.44 -17.59 -16.34
N ALA A 151 32.05 -17.14 -15.15
CA ALA A 151 31.19 -15.97 -14.99
C ALA A 151 31.87 -14.70 -15.57
N GLU A 152 33.16 -14.53 -15.32
CA GLU A 152 33.94 -13.41 -15.87
C GLU A 152 34.06 -13.50 -17.39
N LEU A 153 34.29 -14.70 -17.93
CA LEU A 153 34.25 -14.93 -19.38
C LEU A 153 32.86 -14.59 -19.98
N ALA A 154 31.78 -14.98 -19.32
CA ALA A 154 30.42 -14.69 -19.78
C ALA A 154 30.15 -13.17 -19.82
N VAL A 155 30.58 -12.44 -18.79
CA VAL A 155 30.50 -10.96 -18.77
C VAL A 155 31.31 -10.37 -19.92
N TYR A 156 32.53 -10.86 -20.16
CA TYR A 156 33.35 -10.39 -21.28
C TYR A 156 32.67 -10.62 -22.63
N GLN A 157 32.06 -11.78 -22.85
CA GLN A 157 31.32 -12.09 -24.08
C GLN A 157 30.14 -11.15 -24.28
N ILE A 158 29.34 -10.89 -23.24
CA ILE A 158 28.23 -9.93 -23.31
C ILE A 158 28.73 -8.53 -23.68
N LEU A 159 29.85 -8.08 -23.10
CA LEU A 159 30.43 -6.78 -23.43
C LEU A 159 30.92 -6.71 -24.89
N GLN A 160 31.49 -7.79 -25.42
CA GLN A 160 31.88 -7.86 -26.83
C GLN A 160 30.66 -7.81 -27.75
N ASP A 161 29.59 -8.53 -27.41
CA ASP A 161 28.35 -8.54 -28.19
C ASP A 161 27.69 -7.15 -28.21
N LEU A 162 27.64 -6.47 -27.07
CA LEU A 162 27.14 -5.09 -26.97
C LEU A 162 27.99 -4.13 -27.79
N ARG A 163 29.32 -4.25 -27.74
CA ARG A 163 30.23 -3.43 -28.56
C ARG A 163 29.99 -3.66 -30.05
N GLN A 164 29.86 -4.92 -30.49
CA GLN A 164 29.59 -5.24 -31.88
C GLN A 164 28.21 -4.73 -32.33
N TRP A 165 27.20 -4.87 -31.48
CA TRP A 165 25.86 -4.33 -31.74
C TRP A 165 25.90 -2.81 -31.93
N ALA A 166 26.58 -2.08 -31.05
CA ALA A 166 26.72 -0.63 -31.14
C ALA A 166 27.42 -0.21 -32.44
N LEU A 167 28.51 -0.87 -32.81
CA LEU A 167 29.24 -0.61 -34.06
C LEU A 167 28.39 -0.89 -35.31
N ARG A 168 27.60 -1.97 -35.30
CA ARG A 168 26.67 -2.31 -36.40
C ARG A 168 25.50 -1.33 -36.50
N ARG A 169 25.05 -0.77 -35.38
CA ARG A 169 23.97 0.23 -35.37
C ARG A 169 24.46 1.59 -35.89
N PHE A 170 25.67 2.00 -35.53
CA PHE A 170 26.27 3.24 -36.02
C PHE A 170 26.47 3.22 -37.54
N ARG A 171 26.92 2.10 -38.12
CA ARG A 171 27.08 1.93 -39.58
C ARG A 171 25.78 1.91 -40.39
N ARG A 172 24.62 1.72 -39.75
CA ARG A 172 23.31 1.75 -40.44
C ARG A 172 22.66 3.15 -40.46
N MET A 173 23.27 4.12 -39.79
CA MET A 173 22.77 5.50 -39.70
C MET A 173 23.57 6.49 -40.57
N THR A 174 24.66 6.04 -41.17
CA THR A 174 25.46 6.73 -42.18
C THR A 174 25.20 6.11 -43.54
#